data_AF-A0A164SG82-F1
#
_entry.id   AF-A0A164SG82-F1
#
_cell.length_a   1.000
_cell.length_b   1.000
_cell.length_c   1.000
_cell.angle_alpha   90.00
_cell.angle_beta   90.00
_cell.angle_gamma   90.00
#
_symmetry.space_group_name_H-M   'P 1'
#
loop_
_entity.id
_entity.type
_entity.pdbx_description
1 polymer ?
#
loop_
_entity_poly.entity_id
_entity_poly.type
_entity_poly.pdbx_seq_one_letter_code
_entity_poly.pdbx_strand_id
1 'polypeptide(L)'
;METALRRLRNQVGSWKDGLDTTLLFIALFSAIVTAFLNQVIQNLTPSPGQNTDELLSSLIEVVVQIATLNGLKTPSIPEPEPFEAAHSDELSAFFWYSSLIVSVSA
;
A
#
# COMPACT_ATOMS: atom_id res chain seq x y z
N MET A 1 4.15 -44.11 31.50
CA MET A 1 3.95 -42.64 31.43
C MET A 1 5.17 -41.93 30.84
N GLU A 2 6.39 -42.22 31.31
CA GLU A 2 7.64 -41.59 30.79
C GLU A 2 7.91 -41.80 29.29
N THR A 3 7.53 -42.95 28.74
CA THR A 3 7.72 -43.25 27.31
C THR A 3 6.85 -42.38 26.40
N ALA A 4 5.64 -42.04 26.84
CA ALA A 4 4.75 -41.13 26.13
C ALA A 4 5.29 -39.69 26.14
N LEU A 5 5.80 -39.22 27.28
CA LEU A 5 6.44 -37.91 27.41
C LEU A 5 7.69 -37.77 26.53
N ARG A 6 8.51 -38.83 26.43
CA ARG A 6 9.67 -38.85 25.53
C ARG A 6 9.28 -38.72 24.06
N ARG A 7 8.21 -39.40 23.62
CA ARG A 7 7.72 -39.30 22.23
C ARG A 7 7.17 -37.91 21.91
N LEU A 8 6.37 -37.34 22.82
CA LEU A 8 5.85 -35.98 22.66
C LEU A 8 6.98 -34.95 22.55
N ARG A 9 8.00 -35.03 23.42
CA ARG A 9 9.14 -34.12 23.35
C ARG A 9 9.91 -34.21 22.03
N ASN A 10 10.11 -35.42 21.51
CA ASN A 10 10.80 -35.59 20.23
C ASN A 10 9.98 -35.06 19.05
N GLN A 11 8.65 -35.28 19.08
CA GLN A 11 7.74 -34.77 18.06
C GLN A 11 7.65 -33.24 18.10
N VAL A 12 7.56 -32.64 19.29
CA VAL A 12 7.59 -31.18 19.49
C VAL A 12 8.94 -30.61 19.03
N GLY A 13 10.06 -31.27 19.31
CA GLY A 13 11.38 -30.84 18.84
C GLY A 13 11.46 -30.81 17.31
N SER A 14 11.02 -31.87 16.65
CA SER A 14 10.98 -31.93 15.18
C SER A 14 10.07 -30.86 14.56
N TRP A 15 8.91 -30.59 15.18
CA TRP A 15 8.02 -29.51 14.73
C TRP A 15 8.63 -28.13 14.94
N LYS A 16 9.31 -27.91 16.08
CA LYS A 16 10.00 -26.66 16.36
C LYS A 16 11.09 -26.38 15.34
N ASP A 17 11.90 -27.37 15.00
CA ASP A 17 13.02 -27.17 14.08
C ASP A 17 12.53 -26.94 12.63
N GLY A 18 11.44 -27.62 12.24
CA GLY A 18 10.76 -27.35 10.97
C GLY A 18 10.18 -25.94 10.91
N LEU A 19 9.50 -25.52 11.98
CA LEU A 19 8.89 -24.19 12.10
C LEU A 19 9.94 -23.08 12.14
N ASP A 20 11.03 -23.24 12.87
CA ASP A 20 12.10 -22.22 12.96
C ASP A 20 12.68 -21.89 11.58
N THR A 21 12.87 -22.91 10.75
CA THR A 21 13.38 -22.75 9.39
C THR A 21 12.35 -22.06 8.48
N THR A 22 11.09 -22.51 8.46
CA THR A 22 10.06 -21.89 7.61
C THR A 22 9.78 -20.45 8.03
N LEU A 23 9.71 -20.18 9.33
CA LEU A 23 9.43 -18.84 9.85
C LEU A 23 10.56 -17.85 9.52
N LEU A 24 11.82 -18.31 9.45
CA LEU A 24 12.93 -17.49 8.97
C LEU A 24 12.76 -17.12 7.49
N PHE A 25 12.36 -18.06 6.64
CA PHE A 25 12.08 -17.77 5.22
C PHE A 25 10.89 -16.84 5.06
N ILE A 26 9.80 -17.05 5.80
CA ILE A 26 8.61 -16.20 5.78
C ILE A 26 8.97 -14.78 6.23
N ALA A 27 9.72 -14.62 7.33
CA ALA A 27 10.10 -13.32 7.84
C ALA A 27 11.00 -12.57 6.84
N LEU A 28 12.01 -13.23 6.27
CA LEU A 28 12.92 -12.62 5.31
C LEU A 28 12.18 -12.23 4.02
N PHE A 29 11.35 -13.13 3.49
CA PHE A 29 10.57 -12.87 2.29
C PHE A 29 9.56 -11.74 2.50
N SER A 30 8.85 -11.77 3.63
CA SER A 30 7.90 -10.72 4.00
C SER A 30 8.59 -9.36 4.12
N ALA A 31 9.79 -9.29 4.69
CA ALA A 31 10.55 -8.04 4.78
C ALA A 31 10.91 -7.48 3.40
N ILE A 32 11.38 -8.35 2.49
CA ILE A 32 11.73 -7.96 1.11
C ILE A 32 10.48 -7.50 0.35
N VAL A 33 9.39 -8.27 0.37
CA VAL A 33 8.14 -7.93 -0.30
C VAL A 33 7.55 -6.63 0.26
N THR A 34 7.61 -6.42 1.58
CA THR A 34 7.12 -5.19 2.22
C THR A 34 7.89 -3.94 1.73
N ALA A 35 9.20 -4.06 1.53
CA ALA A 35 10.01 -2.96 1.00
C ALA A 35 9.58 -2.55 -0.41
N PHE A 36 9.33 -3.53 -1.30
CA PHE A 36 8.82 -3.26 -2.65
C PHE A 36 7.38 -2.77 -2.63
N LEU A 37 6.53 -3.36 -1.80
CA LEU A 37 5.12 -2.98 -1.68
C LEU A 37 4.96 -1.52 -1.23
N ASN A 38 5.81 -1.04 -0.32
CA ASN A 38 5.80 0.35 0.11
C ASN A 38 5.98 1.32 -1.08
N GLN A 39 6.90 1.01 -2.01
CA GLN A 39 7.08 1.83 -3.21
C GLN A 39 5.87 1.77 -4.14
N VAL A 40 5.28 0.59 -4.32
CA VAL A 40 4.11 0.41 -5.19
C VAL A 40 2.90 1.15 -4.64
N ILE A 41 2.65 1.10 -3.33
CA ILE A 41 1.56 1.84 -2.68
C ILE A 41 1.73 3.35 -2.86
N GLN A 42 2.97 3.85 -2.81
CA GLN A 42 3.24 5.27 -3.07
C GLN A 42 2.88 5.67 -4.51
N ASN A 43 3.05 4.78 -5.49
CA ASN A 43 2.66 5.05 -6.87
C ASN A 43 1.13 4.98 -7.09
N LEU A 44 0.42 4.25 -6.24
CA LEU A 44 -1.05 4.18 -6.24
C LEU A 44 -1.72 5.37 -5.54
N THR A 45 -0.94 6.22 -4.88
CA THR A 45 -1.44 7.37 -4.15
C THR A 45 -0.99 8.65 -4.87
N PRO A 46 -1.84 9.68 -4.95
CA PRO A 46 -1.41 10.98 -5.44
C PRO A 46 -0.20 11.50 -4.66
N SER A 47 0.77 12.06 -5.39
CA SER A 47 2.06 12.45 -4.80
C SER A 47 1.87 13.52 -3.70
N PRO A 48 2.65 13.48 -2.61
CA PRO A 48 2.59 14.50 -1.55
C PRO A 48 3.04 15.85 -2.13
N GLY A 49 2.05 16.62 -2.60
CA GLY A 49 2.28 17.83 -3.41
C GLY A 49 1.04 18.21 -4.23
N GLN A 50 0.18 17.25 -4.56
CA GLN A 50 -1.11 17.49 -5.22
C GLN A 50 -2.14 18.22 -4.33
N ASN A 51 -1.91 18.32 -3.02
CA ASN A 51 -2.68 19.25 -2.17
C ASN A 51 -2.55 20.70 -2.68
N THR A 52 -1.48 21.03 -3.40
CA THR A 52 -1.33 22.34 -4.04
C THR A 52 -2.40 22.54 -5.11
N ASP A 53 -2.77 21.50 -5.85
CA ASP A 53 -3.82 21.58 -6.87
C ASP A 53 -5.19 21.79 -6.23
N GLU A 54 -5.48 21.11 -5.11
CA GLU A 54 -6.68 21.38 -4.31
C GLU A 54 -6.72 22.79 -3.75
N LEU A 55 -5.61 23.26 -3.18
CA LEU A 55 -5.49 24.62 -2.64
C LEU A 55 -5.59 25.68 -3.74
N LEU A 56 -5.01 25.43 -4.92
CA LEU A 56 -5.13 26.30 -6.09
C LEU A 56 -6.56 26.32 -6.61
N SER A 57 -7.24 25.16 -6.68
CA SER A 57 -8.66 25.07 -7.04
C SER A 57 -9.52 25.90 -6.08
N SER A 58 -9.29 25.77 -4.77
CA SER A 58 -10.00 26.57 -3.76
C SER A 58 -9.72 28.07 -3.89
N LEU A 59 -8.47 28.46 -4.14
CA LEU A 59 -8.12 29.87 -4.37
C LEU A 59 -8.77 30.41 -5.65
N ILE A 60 -8.81 29.62 -6.72
CA ILE A 60 -9.48 29.96 -7.97
C ILE A 60 -10.97 30.19 -7.72
N GLU A 61 -11.63 29.30 -6.98
CA GLU A 61 -13.05 29.43 -6.62
C GLU A 61 -13.32 30.74 -5.88
N VAL A 62 -12.50 31.08 -4.88
CA VAL A 62 -12.61 32.34 -4.12
C VAL A 62 -12.40 33.56 -5.03
N VAL A 63 -11.39 33.53 -5.91
CA VAL A 63 -11.10 34.64 -6.85
C VAL A 63 -12.24 34.83 -7.85
N VAL A 64 -12.79 33.74 -8.39
CA VAL A 64 -13.96 33.77 -9.29
C VAL A 64 -15.17 34.34 -8.55
N GLN A 65 -15.42 33.91 -7.32
CA GLN A 65 -16.52 34.44 -6.50
C GLN A 65 -16.38 35.95 -6.27
N ILE A 66 -15.19 36.43 -5.89
CA ILE A 66 -14.92 37.86 -5.72
C ILE A 66 -15.12 38.62 -7.05
N ALA A 67 -14.63 38.08 -8.17
CA ALA A 67 -14.79 38.70 -9.48
C ALA A 67 -16.27 38.82 -9.88
N THR A 68 -17.07 37.77 -9.67
CA THR A 68 -18.51 37.80 -9.95
C THR A 68 -19.26 38.81 -9.07
N LEU A 69 -18.91 38.91 -7.78
CA LEU A 69 -19.47 39.92 -6.87
C LEU A 69 -19.15 41.36 -7.31
N ASN A 70 -17.99 41.56 -7.95
CA ASN A 70 -17.59 42.85 -8.52
C ASN A 70 -18.06 43.08 -9.97
N GLY A 71 -18.89 42.19 -10.52
CA GLY A 71 -19.44 42.31 -11.88
C GLY A 71 -18.41 42.08 -13.00
N LEU A 72 -17.27 41.47 -12.69
CA LEU A 72 -16.23 41.13 -13.67
C LEU A 72 -16.58 39.82 -14.39
N LYS A 73 -16.26 39.73 -15.69
CA LYS A 73 -16.35 38.47 -16.44
C LYS A 73 -15.23 37.53 -16.01
N THR A 74 -15.59 36.33 -15.57
CA THR A 74 -14.63 35.29 -15.20
C THR A 74 -14.37 34.34 -16.38
N PRO A 75 -13.10 33.93 -16.59
CA PRO A 75 -12.78 32.90 -17.57
C PRO A 75 -13.29 31.53 -17.09
N SER A 76 -13.67 30.67 -18.03
CA SER A 76 -13.96 29.25 -17.75
C SER A 76 -12.63 28.52 -17.57
N ILE A 77 -12.40 28.02 -16.36
CA ILE A 77 -11.20 27.27 -16.00
C ILE A 77 -11.58 25.79 -16.02
N PRO A 78 -10.89 24.94 -16.79
CA PRO A 78 -11.13 23.50 -16.77
C PRO A 78 -10.76 22.93 -15.40
N GLU A 79 -11.61 22.03 -14.89
CA GLU A 79 -11.37 21.34 -13.63
C GLU A 79 -10.15 20.42 -13.74
N PRO A 80 -9.30 20.32 -12.71
CA PRO A 80 -8.20 19.35 -12.71
C PRO A 80 -8.76 17.93 -12.88
N GLU A 81 -8.14 17.13 -13.75
CA GLU A 81 -8.53 15.72 -13.84
C GLU A 81 -8.19 15.00 -12.53
N PRO A 82 -9.09 14.14 -12.04
CA PRO A 82 -8.84 13.37 -10.83
C PRO A 82 -7.63 12.45 -11.04
N PHE A 83 -6.91 12.18 -9.95
CA PHE A 83 -5.81 11.23 -9.99
C PHE A 83 -6.30 9.84 -10.42
N GLU A 84 -5.68 9.30 -11.46
CA GLU A 84 -5.87 7.92 -11.92
C GLU A 84 -4.53 7.19 -11.83
N ALA A 85 -4.49 6.12 -11.03
CA ALA A 85 -3.29 5.30 -10.91
C ALA A 85 -3.06 4.48 -12.19
N ALA A 86 -1.80 4.21 -12.54
CA ALA A 86 -1.50 3.38 -13.68
C ALA A 86 -1.97 1.94 -13.42
N HIS A 87 -2.65 1.33 -14.40
CA HIS A 87 -3.14 -0.05 -14.27
C HIS A 87 -2.01 -1.07 -14.00
N SER A 88 -0.79 -0.77 -14.45
CA SER A 88 0.40 -1.56 -14.14
C SER A 88 0.76 -1.58 -12.65
N ASP A 89 0.51 -0.47 -11.95
CA ASP A 89 0.84 -0.33 -10.53
C ASP A 89 -0.19 -1.08 -9.67
N GLU A 90 -1.46 -1.09 -10.09
CA GLU A 90 -2.52 -1.88 -9.47
C GLU A 90 -2.24 -3.38 -9.57
N LEU A 91 -1.86 -3.86 -10.76
CA LEU A 91 -1.49 -5.25 -10.98
C LEU A 91 -0.25 -5.63 -10.16
N SER A 92 0.74 -4.75 -10.12
CA SER A 92 1.94 -4.96 -9.31
C SER A 92 1.58 -5.11 -7.83
N ALA A 93 0.71 -4.24 -7.29
CA ALA A 93 0.24 -4.34 -5.91
C ALA A 93 -0.46 -5.68 -5.65
N PHE A 94 -1.36 -6.10 -6.55
CA PHE A 94 -2.05 -7.38 -6.45
C PHE A 94 -1.08 -8.57 -6.38
N PHE A 95 -0.05 -8.59 -7.22
CA PHE A 95 0.97 -9.64 -7.19
C PHE A 95 1.78 -9.63 -5.88
N TRP A 96 2.18 -8.46 -5.40
CA TRP A 96 2.91 -8.34 -4.13
C TRP A 96 2.08 -8.79 -2.92
N TYR A 97 0.80 -8.40 -2.85
CA TYR A 97 -0.11 -8.86 -1.81
C TYR A 97 -0.35 -10.37 -1.88
N SER A 98 -0.60 -10.91 -3.06
CA SER A 98 -0.81 -12.35 -3.26
C SER A 98 0.41 -13.16 -2.83
N SER A 99 1.60 -12.69 -3.21
CA SER A 99 2.88 -13.26 -2.81
C SER A 99 3.05 -13.30 -1.29
N LEU A 100 2.68 -12.22 -0.59
CA LEU A 100 2.75 -12.14 0.87
C LEU A 100 1.77 -13.12 1.54
N ILE A 101 0.53 -13.21 1.04
CA ILE A 101 -0.48 -14.15 1.53
C ILE A 101 0.00 -15.59 1.37
N VAL A 102 0.50 -15.94 0.18
CA VAL A 102 1.02 -17.29 -0.11
C VAL A 102 2.20 -17.62 0.80
N SER A 103 3.12 -16.67 1.02
CA SER A 103 4.28 -16.89 1.89
C SER A 103 3.88 -17.22 3.33
N VAL A 104 2.88 -16.54 3.90
CA VAL A 104 2.46 -16.78 5.30
C VAL A 104 1.55 -18.00 5.42
N SER A 105 0.89 -18.40 4.32
CA SER A 105 0.02 -19.58 4.28
C SER A 105 0.78 -20.91 4.12
N ALA A 106 2.07 -20.84 3.77
CA ALA A 106 2.96 -21.99 3.58
C ALA A 106 3.60 -22.44 4.90
#